data_AF-A0A6C0JDF0-F1
#
_entry.id   AF-A0A6C0JDF0-F1
#
_cell.length_a   1.000
_cell.length_b   1.000
_cell.length_c   1.000
_cell.angle_alpha   90.00
_cell.angle_beta   90.00
_cell.angle_gamma   90.00
#
_symmetry.space_group_name_H-M   'P 1'
#
loop_
_entity.id
_entity.type
_entity.pdbx_description
1 polymer ?
#
loop_
_entity_poly.entity_id
_entity_poly.type
_entity_poly.pdbx_seq_one_letter_code
_entity_poly.pdbx_strand_id
1 'polypeptide(L)'
;MVYIILGVIIFLLMINTKNNTDEVVNTKHFHLSHGASKEVYLKMVEDGLSEQELKRFISLEDRFLQIEKVSILEGKTYIGQATLLSNMIKDLYPKYKFSYHTTHLKRISEPDKDQTPST
;
A
#
# COMPACT_ATOMS: atom_id res chain seq x y z
N MET A 1 -37.44 -20.18 -6.39
CA MET A 1 -36.13 -20.05 -7.08
C MET A 1 -35.59 -18.62 -7.03
N VAL A 2 -36.33 -17.60 -7.47
CA VAL A 2 -35.87 -16.19 -7.43
C VAL A 2 -35.47 -15.70 -6.03
N TYR A 3 -36.21 -16.06 -4.98
CA TYR A 3 -35.88 -15.67 -3.59
C TYR A 3 -34.58 -16.28 -3.06
N ILE A 4 -34.20 -17.48 -3.53
CA ILE A 4 -32.94 -18.13 -3.14
C ILE A 4 -31.77 -17.39 -3.81
N ILE A 5 -31.94 -17.02 -5.08
CA ILE A 5 -30.94 -16.23 -5.82
C ILE A 5 -30.76 -14.85 -5.18
N LEU A 6 -31.86 -14.20 -4.78
CA LEU A 6 -31.81 -12.91 -4.09
C LEU A 6 -31.09 -13.02 -2.74
N GLY A 7 -31.32 -14.10 -1.98
CA GLY A 7 -30.61 -14.41 -0.74
C GLY A 7 -29.11 -14.61 -0.96
N VAL A 8 -28.71 -15.30 -2.03
CA VAL A 8 -27.29 -15.50 -2.40
C VAL A 8 -26.63 -14.18 -2.82
N ILE A 9 -27.33 -13.31 -3.55
CA ILE A 9 -26.82 -11.99 -3.94
C ILE A 9 -26.61 -11.09 -2.71
N ILE A 10 -27.57 -11.08 -1.77
CA ILE A 10 -27.45 -10.32 -0.52
C ILE A 10 -26.33 -10.89 0.36
N PHE A 11 -26.18 -12.22 0.42
CA PHE A 11 -25.11 -12.88 1.15
C PHE A 11 -23.72 -12.60 0.56
N LEU A 12 -23.59 -12.59 -0.78
CA LEU A 12 -22.37 -12.18 -1.48
C LEU A 12 -22.03 -10.71 -1.24
N LEU A 13 -23.04 -9.82 -1.22
CA LEU A 13 -22.88 -8.42 -0.85
C LEU A 13 -22.42 -8.25 0.61
N MET A 14 -22.93 -9.07 1.52
CA MET A 14 -22.55 -9.03 2.94
C MET A 14 -21.13 -9.54 3.18
N ILE A 15 -20.67 -10.57 2.45
CA ILE A 15 -19.26 -11.02 2.47
C ILE A 15 -18.36 -9.92 1.93
N ASN A 16 -18.72 -9.31 0.80
CA ASN A 16 -17.94 -8.20 0.23
C ASN A 16 -17.88 -7.01 1.21
N THR A 17 -18.98 -6.69 1.89
CA THR A 17 -19.04 -5.58 2.85
C THR A 17 -18.29 -5.88 4.14
N LYS A 18 -18.30 -7.13 4.64
CA LYS A 18 -17.53 -7.53 5.82
C LYS A 18 -16.02 -7.52 5.58
N ASN A 19 -15.57 -7.69 4.34
CA ASN A 19 -14.18 -7.48 3.93
C ASN A 19 -13.79 -5.99 3.88
N ASN A 20 -14.77 -5.08 3.92
CA ASN A 20 -14.53 -3.63 3.92
C ASN A 20 -14.45 -3.03 5.32
N THR A 21 -14.60 -3.82 6.40
CA THR A 21 -14.59 -3.32 7.80
C THR A 21 -13.17 -2.95 8.29
N ASP A 22 -12.64 -1.85 7.77
CA ASP A 22 -12.29 -0.62 8.49
C ASP A 22 -11.46 -0.62 9.80
N GLU A 23 -10.97 -1.74 10.36
CA GLU A 23 -10.23 -1.68 11.65
C GLU A 23 -8.75 -2.08 11.63
N VAL A 24 -8.22 -2.70 10.58
CA VAL A 24 -6.84 -3.27 10.67
C VAL A 24 -5.75 -2.43 10.00
N VAL A 25 -6.08 -1.40 9.20
CA VAL A 25 -5.07 -0.61 8.48
C VAL A 25 -5.19 0.88 8.79
N ASN A 26 -5.10 1.23 10.07
CA ASN A 26 -4.83 2.60 10.50
C ASN A 26 -3.32 2.86 10.53
N THR A 27 -2.65 2.73 9.38
CA THR A 27 -1.30 3.30 9.22
C THR A 27 -1.43 4.63 8.51
N LYS A 28 -0.96 5.69 9.18
CA LYS A 28 -1.08 7.11 8.80
C LYS A 28 -0.65 7.43 7.37
N HIS A 29 0.09 6.54 6.69
CA HIS A 29 0.62 6.76 5.36
C HIS A 29 0.08 5.80 4.30
N PHE A 30 -0.71 4.77 4.64
CA PHE A 30 -1.23 3.81 3.65
C PHE A 30 -2.14 4.46 2.59
N HIS A 31 -2.72 5.61 2.92
CA HIS A 31 -3.52 6.43 2.03
C HIS A 31 -2.68 7.20 0.98
N LEU A 32 -1.35 7.34 1.14
CA LEU A 32 -0.49 8.05 0.18
C LEU A 32 -0.32 7.31 -1.16
N SER A 33 -0.44 5.98 -1.17
CA SER A 33 -0.27 5.16 -2.38
C SER A 33 -1.51 5.10 -3.29
N HIS A 34 -2.48 6.02 -3.15
CA HIS A 34 -3.69 6.06 -4.00
C HIS A 34 -4.45 4.71 -4.08
N GLY A 35 -4.34 3.86 -3.05
CA GLY A 35 -4.98 2.54 -3.01
C GLY A 35 -4.15 1.39 -3.59
N ALA A 36 -3.00 1.62 -4.23
CA ALA A 36 -2.17 0.55 -4.80
C ALA A 36 -1.56 -0.38 -3.72
N SER A 37 -1.10 0.17 -2.60
CA SER A 37 -0.65 -0.63 -1.44
C SER A 37 -1.82 -1.37 -0.79
N LYS A 38 -3.05 -0.86 -0.90
CA LYS A 38 -4.28 -1.52 -0.43
C LYS A 38 -4.64 -2.72 -1.28
N GLU A 39 -4.51 -2.64 -2.60
CA GLU A 39 -4.72 -3.80 -3.48
C GLU A 39 -3.73 -4.94 -3.19
N VAL A 40 -2.45 -4.61 -2.93
CA VAL A 40 -1.45 -5.63 -2.57
C VAL A 40 -1.77 -6.23 -1.21
N TYR A 41 -2.12 -5.42 -0.21
CA TYR A 41 -2.53 -5.90 1.11
C TYR A 41 -3.75 -6.82 1.03
N LEU A 42 -4.78 -6.43 0.28
CA LEU A 42 -5.98 -7.26 0.09
C LEU A 42 -5.64 -8.59 -0.56
N LYS A 43 -4.75 -8.62 -1.55
CA LYS A 43 -4.27 -9.87 -2.15
C LYS A 43 -3.48 -10.73 -1.16
N MET A 44 -2.67 -10.12 -0.28
CA MET A 44 -1.95 -10.86 0.76
C MET A 44 -2.92 -11.49 1.78
N VAL A 45 -4.00 -10.78 2.12
CA VAL A 45 -5.06 -11.31 2.98
C VAL A 45 -5.81 -12.44 2.26
N GLU A 46 -6.14 -12.27 0.97
CA GLU A 46 -6.82 -13.28 0.15
C GLU A 46 -5.97 -14.55 -0.04
N ASP A 47 -4.65 -14.40 -0.20
CA ASP A 47 -3.68 -15.49 -0.25
C ASP A 47 -3.50 -16.21 1.11
N GLY A 48 -4.11 -15.69 2.18
CA GLY A 48 -4.07 -16.30 3.52
C GLY A 48 -2.75 -16.11 4.25
N LEU A 49 -2.01 -15.03 3.99
CA LEU A 49 -0.78 -14.73 4.74
C LEU A 49 -1.09 -14.51 6.23
N SER A 50 -0.13 -14.89 7.08
CA SER A 50 -0.25 -14.70 8.52
C SER A 50 -0.29 -13.21 8.89
N GLU A 51 -0.94 -12.88 10.01
CA GLU A 51 -0.99 -11.50 10.51
C GLU A 51 0.41 -10.89 10.73
N GLN A 52 1.42 -11.71 11.04
CA GLN A 52 2.80 -11.24 11.19
C GLN A 52 3.37 -10.76 9.85
N GLU A 53 3.15 -11.51 8.77
CA GLU A 53 3.60 -11.13 7.44
C GLU A 53 2.85 -9.89 6.92
N LEU A 54 1.54 -9.81 7.19
CA LEU A 54 0.74 -8.63 6.88
C LEU A 54 1.25 -7.38 7.61
N LYS A 55 1.51 -7.48 8.92
CA LYS A 55 2.09 -6.38 9.72
C LYS A 55 3.50 -6.00 9.24
N ARG A 56 4.30 -6.99 8.85
CA ARG A 56 5.64 -6.77 8.32
C ARG A 56 5.58 -6.00 7.00
N PHE A 57 4.71 -6.40 6.08
CA PHE A 57 4.47 -5.67 4.83
C PHE A 57 4.05 -4.23 5.11
N ILE A 58 3.04 -4.02 5.95
CA ILE A 58 2.57 -2.68 6.32
C ILE A 58 3.70 -1.82 6.88
N SER A 59 4.53 -2.36 7.77
CA SER A 59 5.65 -1.64 8.39
C SER A 59 6.72 -1.24 7.38
N LEU A 60 7.05 -2.14 6.44
CA LEU A 60 8.01 -1.86 5.37
C LEU A 60 7.49 -0.79 4.41
N GLU A 61 6.22 -0.89 4.05
CA GLU A 61 5.53 0.05 3.16
C GLU A 61 5.44 1.46 3.78
N ASP A 62 5.04 1.55 5.04
CA ASP A 62 4.95 2.82 5.78
C ASP A 62 6.33 3.49 5.85
N ARG A 63 7.39 2.71 6.07
CA ARG A 63 8.77 3.19 6.06
C ARG A 63 9.22 3.67 4.69
N PHE A 64 8.78 3.03 3.61
CA PHE A 64 9.06 3.48 2.24
C PHE A 64 8.43 4.84 1.95
N LEU A 65 7.16 5.03 2.34
CA LEU A 65 6.46 6.31 2.21
C LEU A 65 6.99 7.38 3.17
N GLN A 66 7.53 6.98 4.32
CA GLN A 66 8.22 7.90 5.23
C GLN A 66 9.48 8.46 4.56
N ILE A 67 10.27 7.64 3.86
CA ILE A 67 11.46 8.11 3.12
C ILE A 67 11.06 9.12 2.05
N GLU A 68 9.95 8.90 1.34
CA GLU A 68 9.37 9.88 0.41
C GLU A 68 9.09 11.22 1.09
N LYS A 69 8.36 11.21 2.20
CA LYS A 69 8.06 12.43 2.96
C LYS A 69 9.30 13.15 3.46
N VAL A 70 10.26 12.42 4.01
CA VAL A 70 11.52 13.01 4.51
C VAL A 70 12.32 13.60 3.36
N SER A 71 12.36 12.92 2.21
CA SER A 71 13.03 13.40 1.00
C SER A 71 12.45 14.72 0.50
N ILE A 72 11.12 14.84 0.49
CA ILE A 72 10.41 16.07 0.11
C ILE A 72 10.65 17.17 1.16
N LEU A 73 10.53 16.86 2.44
CA LEU A 73 10.65 17.84 3.53
C LEU A 73 12.07 18.40 3.68
N GLU A 74 13.09 17.58 3.50
CA GLU A 74 14.50 18.01 3.56
C GLU A 74 15.04 18.52 2.22
N GLY A 75 14.31 18.31 1.12
CA GLY A 75 14.79 18.59 -0.23
C GLY A 75 16.00 17.76 -0.67
N LYS A 76 16.29 16.65 0.04
CA LYS A 76 17.43 15.77 -0.22
C LYS A 76 16.95 14.46 -0.82
N THR A 77 17.66 13.92 -1.80
CA THR A 77 17.29 12.65 -2.43
C THR A 77 17.71 11.48 -1.54
N TYR A 78 16.75 10.64 -1.14
CA TYR A 78 17.01 9.39 -0.41
C TYR A 78 16.85 8.14 -1.28
N ILE A 79 17.05 8.30 -2.60
CA ILE A 79 16.76 7.29 -3.61
C ILE A 79 17.50 5.96 -3.36
N GLY A 80 18.74 6.00 -2.87
CA GLY A 80 19.50 4.78 -2.58
C GLY A 80 18.83 3.91 -1.51
N GLN A 81 18.44 4.51 -0.39
CA GLN A 81 17.75 3.81 0.71
C GLN A 81 16.36 3.35 0.28
N ALA A 82 15.63 4.20 -0.45
CA ALA A 82 14.32 3.87 -0.97
C ALA A 82 14.36 2.70 -1.97
N THR A 83 15.37 2.66 -2.84
CA THR A 83 15.55 1.60 -3.84
C THR A 83 15.86 0.27 -3.16
N LEU A 84 16.75 0.27 -2.16
CA LEU A 84 17.06 -0.92 -1.37
C LEU A 84 15.81 -1.46 -0.67
N LEU A 85 15.02 -0.58 -0.04
CA LEU A 85 13.80 -0.97 0.66
C LEU A 85 12.74 -1.50 -0.32
N SER A 86 12.57 -0.85 -1.48
CA SER A 86 11.69 -1.31 -2.54
C SER A 86 12.08 -2.69 -3.06
N ASN A 87 13.36 -2.94 -3.31
CA ASN A 87 13.84 -4.24 -3.78
C ASN A 87 13.66 -5.32 -2.70
N MET A 88 13.91 -5.00 -1.44
CA MET A 88 13.66 -5.91 -0.32
C MET A 88 12.18 -6.32 -0.23
N ILE A 89 11.24 -5.37 -0.37
CA ILE A 89 9.80 -5.67 -0.38
C ILE A 89 9.46 -6.59 -1.56
N LYS A 90 10.00 -6.32 -2.76
CA LYS A 90 9.80 -7.15 -3.95
C LYS A 90 10.36 -8.56 -3.78
N ASP A 91 11.52 -8.71 -3.14
CA ASP A 91 12.16 -10.00 -2.88
C ASP A 91 11.42 -10.82 -1.82
N LEU A 92 10.86 -10.15 -0.80
CA LEU A 92 10.02 -10.80 0.21
C LEU A 92 8.67 -11.25 -0.36
N TYR A 93 8.13 -10.48 -1.30
CA TYR A 93 6.77 -10.64 -1.80
C TYR A 93 6.71 -10.73 -3.35
N PRO A 94 7.49 -11.61 -4.01
CA PRO A 94 7.65 -11.62 -5.47
C PRO A 94 6.37 -11.99 -6.24
N LYS A 95 5.38 -12.57 -5.54
CA LYS A 95 4.07 -12.89 -6.11
C LYS A 95 3.20 -11.66 -6.38
N TYR A 96 3.50 -10.50 -5.79
CA TYR A 96 2.67 -9.30 -5.87
C TYR A 96 3.27 -8.25 -6.80
N LYS A 97 2.40 -7.37 -7.34
CA LYS A 97 2.80 -6.32 -8.28
C LYS A 97 3.04 -4.99 -7.57
N PHE A 98 4.31 -4.60 -7.47
CA PHE A 98 4.75 -3.32 -6.89
C PHE A 98 5.07 -2.26 -7.94
N SER A 99 4.26 -2.17 -9.00
CA SER A 99 4.50 -1.24 -10.12
C SER A 99 4.55 0.23 -9.67
N TYR A 100 3.83 0.57 -8.60
CA TYR A 100 3.76 1.91 -8.03
C TYR A 100 5.04 2.33 -7.28
N HIS A 101 5.92 1.40 -6.88
CA HIS A 101 7.19 1.74 -6.23
C HIS A 101 8.06 2.63 -7.11
N THR A 102 8.04 2.42 -8.42
CA THR A 102 8.81 3.23 -9.37
C THR A 102 8.37 4.69 -9.36
N THR A 103 7.08 4.96 -9.15
CA THR A 103 6.53 6.31 -9.03
C THR A 103 7.04 7.01 -7.77
N HIS A 104 7.01 6.32 -6.64
CA HIS A 104 7.52 6.83 -5.36
C HIS A 104 9.04 7.04 -5.39
N LEU A 105 9.79 6.10 -5.98
CA LEU A 105 11.22 6.27 -6.24
C LEU A 105 11.49 7.51 -7.09
N LYS A 106 10.70 7.74 -8.14
CA LYS A 106 10.83 8.94 -8.98
C LYS A 106 10.62 10.22 -8.16
N ARG A 107 9.59 10.28 -7.32
CA ARG A 107 9.35 11.42 -6.42
C ARG A 107 10.50 11.64 -5.43
N ILE A 108 11.05 10.58 -4.87
CA ILE A 108 12.24 10.63 -3.98
C ILE A 108 13.50 11.10 -4.72
N SER A 109 13.64 10.77 -6.00
CA SER A 109 14.77 11.25 -6.81
C SER A 109 14.60 12.70 -7.26
N GLU A 110 13.37 13.20 -7.32
CA GLU A 110 13.02 14.53 -7.80
C GLU A 110 12.20 15.32 -6.74
N PRO A 111 12.68 15.47 -5.49
CA PRO A 111 11.89 16.07 -4.40
C PRO A 111 11.54 17.55 -4.67
N ASP A 112 12.31 18.22 -5.52
CA ASP A 112 12.11 19.62 -5.93
C ASP A 112 10.91 19.80 -6.87
N LYS A 113 10.49 18.76 -7.62
CA LYS A 113 9.40 18.88 -8.60
C LYS A 113 8.00 18.84 -7.99
N ASP A 114 7.86 18.28 -6.79
CA ASP A 114 6.59 18.19 -6.05
C ASP A 114 6.46 19.28 -4.97
N GLN A 115 7.39 20.25 -4.92
CA GLN A 115 7.18 21.49 -4.17
C GLN A 115 6.08 22.31 -4.87
N THR A 116 4.82 22.03 -4.53
CA THR A 116 3.80 23.07 -4.64
C THR A 116 4.30 24.28 -3.85
N PRO A 117 4.41 25.48 -4.47
CA PRO A 117 4.94 26.64 -3.80
C PRO A 117 4.08 26.96 -2.57
N SER A 118 4.68 26.87 -1.39
CA SER A 118 4.13 27.47 -0.17
C SER A 118 3.94 28.96 -0.46
N THR A 119 2.69 29.36 -0.67
CA THR A 119 2.29 30.77 -0.79
C THR A 119 2.33 31.43 0.57
#